data_AF-A0A8T3E2W5-F1
#
_entry.id   AF-A0A8T3E2W5-F1
#
_cell.length_a   1.000
_cell.length_b   1.000
_cell.length_c   1.000
_cell.angle_alpha   90.00
_cell.angle_beta   90.00
_cell.angle_gamma   90.00
#
_symmetry.space_group_name_H-M   'P 1'
#
loop_
_entity.id
_entity.type
_entity.pdbx_description
1 polymer ?
#
loop_
_entity_poly.entity_id
_entity_poly.type
_entity_poly.pdbx_seq_one_letter_code
_entity_poly.pdbx_strand_id
1 'polypeptide(L)'
;MSVTTGRLDHDSSLGEGPHRFPWGILTAQRPVPRKSTRPPSANISGCVPVLWPVGMVLEGSSEALCPPPSLELRSPCSKSQPAPPLGSITHPHQGLYPGDKEPVKYGDLIVLGYNGSLANGDKGRRRSRLALYKRPKANGVKPDVIHNISTPLVSKALSNKSQHSISYTLSRSHSVIVEYTHDSSMDMFQIGRSTESMIDFVRSPPYTTRIYAAGFDSSKNIFLGERAAKWRTSDGLMDGLTTNGVLVMHPAAEFVGEPAPGVWREISVCGNVYALRETRSAQQRGKLVENESNTLQDGSLIDLCGATLLWRTPAGLRRTPTLKQLESLRQELNAARPQCPVGFNTLAFPSLAQRQTVDKKQPWVYVNCGHVHGYHNWGFRRERGSGGGAGGGGVAGGGAGGAGGSLATTGDRECPMCRRIGPYVPLWLGCEGGFYLDEGPPTHAFCPCGHVCSEKTVQGWSQVPLPHGTHAFHAACPFCGTWLTGENGYIKLIFQGPLD
;
A
#
# COMPACT_ATOMS: atom_id res chain seq x y z
N MET A 1 -48.46 -27.61 -19.25
CA MET A 1 -49.92 -27.59 -18.97
C MET A 1 -50.05 -27.18 -17.50
N SER A 2 -50.93 -26.27 -17.09
CA SER A 2 -51.95 -25.49 -17.81
C SER A 2 -51.57 -24.00 -17.96
N VAL A 3 -52.46 -23.18 -18.54
CA VAL A 3 -52.34 -21.72 -18.74
C VAL A 3 -53.69 -21.08 -18.43
N THR A 4 -53.71 -19.93 -17.75
CA THR A 4 -54.85 -19.01 -17.73
C THR A 4 -54.36 -17.57 -17.52
N THR A 5 -55.05 -16.62 -18.15
CA THR A 5 -54.72 -15.17 -18.16
C THR A 5 -55.93 -14.34 -17.74
N GLY A 6 -55.71 -13.21 -17.08
CA GLY A 6 -56.74 -12.20 -16.77
C GLY A 6 -56.16 -10.79 -16.87
N ARG A 7 -57.00 -9.82 -17.24
CA ARG A 7 -56.63 -8.41 -17.52
C ARG A 7 -57.84 -7.52 -17.25
N LEU A 8 -57.60 -6.20 -17.24
CA LEU A 8 -58.56 -5.08 -17.21
C LEU A 8 -59.03 -4.70 -15.80
N ASP A 9 -59.41 -3.45 -15.52
CA ASP A 9 -58.84 -2.12 -15.85
C ASP A 9 -59.74 -1.10 -15.10
N HIS A 10 -59.18 -0.04 -14.49
CA HIS A 10 -59.82 1.29 -14.36
C HIS A 10 -58.87 2.33 -13.74
N ASP A 11 -59.29 3.60 -13.78
CA ASP A 11 -58.45 4.80 -13.69
C ASP A 11 -59.19 5.94 -12.96
N SER A 12 -58.49 6.69 -12.09
CA SER A 12 -58.89 8.01 -11.58
C SER A 12 -57.75 8.74 -10.84
N SER A 13 -56.83 9.34 -11.61
CA SER A 13 -56.29 10.71 -11.48
C SER A 13 -56.07 11.46 -10.12
N LEU A 14 -55.06 12.36 -10.14
CA LEU A 14 -54.69 13.41 -9.16
C LEU A 14 -54.02 12.92 -7.85
N GLY A 15 -52.97 13.56 -7.31
CA GLY A 15 -52.18 14.72 -7.78
C GLY A 15 -50.98 15.04 -6.85
N GLU A 16 -50.23 16.09 -7.19
CA GLU A 16 -49.05 16.64 -6.46
C GLU A 16 -47.73 15.81 -6.46
N GLY A 17 -46.64 16.46 -6.03
CA GLY A 17 -45.27 16.17 -6.47
C GLY A 17 -44.20 15.93 -5.38
N PRO A 18 -42.91 16.25 -5.63
CA PRO A 18 -41.92 15.17 -5.61
C PRO A 18 -40.97 15.16 -4.40
N HIS A 19 -41.20 14.25 -3.46
CA HIS A 19 -40.19 13.90 -2.45
C HIS A 19 -39.22 12.83 -2.97
N ARG A 20 -37.94 13.23 -3.11
CA ARG A 20 -36.85 12.41 -3.65
C ARG A 20 -36.42 11.32 -2.67
N PHE A 21 -36.68 10.05 -3.00
CA PHE A 21 -36.00 8.90 -2.39
C PHE A 21 -34.65 8.63 -3.10
N PRO A 22 -33.51 8.63 -2.38
CA PRO A 22 -32.24 8.17 -2.94
C PRO A 22 -31.97 6.69 -2.61
N TRP A 23 -32.60 5.77 -3.34
CA TRP A 23 -32.05 4.41 -3.51
C TRP A 23 -31.05 4.46 -4.66
N GLY A 24 -29.76 4.23 -4.38
CA GLY A 24 -28.67 4.35 -5.35
C GLY A 24 -27.89 3.05 -5.55
N ILE A 25 -28.14 2.34 -6.65
CA ILE A 25 -27.31 1.23 -7.14
C ILE A 25 -26.31 1.77 -8.18
N LEU A 26 -25.22 1.03 -8.40
CA LEU A 26 -24.13 1.35 -9.33
C LEU A 26 -24.61 1.86 -10.71
N THR A 27 -23.98 2.92 -11.20
CA THR A 27 -24.03 3.34 -12.61
C THR A 27 -22.68 3.11 -13.29
N ALA A 28 -22.55 1.97 -13.97
CA ALA A 28 -21.57 1.82 -15.05
C ALA A 28 -22.26 2.19 -16.38
N GLN A 29 -21.62 3.01 -17.21
CA GLN A 29 -22.19 3.42 -18.50
C GLN A 29 -22.23 2.24 -19.48
N ARG A 30 -23.34 2.07 -20.21
CA ARG A 30 -23.46 1.12 -21.33
C ARG A 30 -23.12 1.80 -22.67
N PRO A 31 -22.27 1.19 -23.51
CA PRO A 31 -22.19 1.54 -24.93
C PRO A 31 -23.48 1.18 -25.70
N VAL A 32 -23.73 1.88 -26.80
CA VAL A 32 -24.85 1.64 -27.73
C VAL A 32 -24.52 0.47 -28.67
N PRO A 33 -25.44 -0.46 -28.98
CA PRO A 33 -25.16 -1.60 -29.84
C PRO A 33 -25.12 -1.25 -31.34
N ARG A 34 -24.22 -1.92 -32.08
CA ARG A 34 -24.35 -2.16 -33.52
C ARG A 34 -24.17 -3.66 -33.83
N LYS A 35 -24.57 -4.06 -35.04
CA LYS A 35 -25.00 -5.42 -35.39
C LYS A 35 -23.87 -6.46 -35.49
N SER A 36 -24.25 -7.73 -35.40
CA SER A 36 -23.36 -8.90 -35.38
C SER A 36 -23.02 -9.45 -36.77
N THR A 37 -21.87 -10.12 -36.85
CA THR A 37 -21.56 -11.25 -37.74
C THR A 37 -20.84 -12.34 -36.91
N ARG A 38 -20.71 -13.57 -37.44
CA ARG A 38 -20.21 -14.76 -36.71
C ARG A 38 -18.73 -15.09 -36.99
N PRO A 39 -18.08 -15.98 -36.21
CA PRO A 39 -16.62 -16.03 -36.06
C PRO A 39 -15.91 -17.02 -37.01
N PRO A 40 -14.56 -17.11 -36.92
CA PRO A 40 -13.92 -18.41 -36.69
C PRO A 40 -13.06 -18.46 -35.41
N SER A 41 -12.39 -19.59 -35.19
CA SER A 41 -11.90 -20.07 -33.90
C SER A 41 -10.44 -19.73 -33.53
N ALA A 42 -10.20 -19.66 -32.21
CA ALA A 42 -8.97 -19.99 -31.49
C ALA A 42 -7.66 -19.23 -31.80
N ASN A 43 -7.17 -18.49 -30.80
CA ASN A 43 -5.87 -18.80 -30.20
C ASN A 43 -5.75 -18.28 -28.76
N ILE A 44 -4.87 -18.87 -27.94
CA ILE A 44 -4.66 -18.48 -26.52
C ILE A 44 -3.28 -17.84 -26.35
N SER A 45 -3.23 -16.51 -26.36
CA SER A 45 -2.06 -15.74 -25.93
C SER A 45 -2.44 -14.28 -25.62
N GLY A 46 -1.75 -13.65 -24.67
CA GLY A 46 -1.82 -12.19 -24.49
C GLY A 46 -2.87 -11.65 -23.52
N CYS A 47 -2.96 -12.21 -22.30
CA CYS A 47 -3.61 -11.50 -21.19
C CYS A 47 -2.79 -10.27 -20.77
N VAL A 48 -3.01 -9.13 -21.43
CA VAL A 48 -2.53 -7.83 -20.96
C VAL A 48 -3.15 -7.55 -19.59
N PRO A 49 -2.37 -7.22 -18.54
CA PRO A 49 -2.93 -7.00 -17.21
C PRO A 49 -3.78 -5.72 -17.21
N VAL A 50 -5.09 -5.89 -17.01
CA VAL A 50 -6.00 -4.76 -16.79
C VAL A 50 -5.68 -4.12 -15.44
N LEU A 51 -4.98 -3.00 -15.47
CA LEU A 51 -4.73 -2.19 -14.29
C LEU A 51 -6.07 -1.68 -13.74
N TRP A 52 -6.39 -2.07 -12.51
CA TRP A 52 -7.46 -1.42 -11.75
C TRP A 52 -7.02 0.01 -11.40
N PRO A 53 -7.94 1.00 -11.36
CA PRO A 53 -7.59 2.37 -11.00
C PRO A 53 -6.94 2.46 -9.61
N VAL A 54 -5.72 2.97 -9.57
CA VAL A 54 -4.94 3.14 -8.33
C VAL A 54 -5.67 4.12 -7.41
N GLY A 55 -6.17 3.63 -6.28
CA GLY A 55 -7.23 4.31 -5.51
C GLY A 55 -7.25 4.05 -4.00
N MET A 56 -6.13 3.69 -3.40
CA MET A 56 -5.96 3.66 -1.94
C MET A 56 -4.66 4.35 -1.53
N VAL A 57 -4.75 5.14 -0.46
CA VAL A 57 -3.67 5.94 0.14
C VAL A 57 -3.94 6.03 1.64
N LEU A 58 -2.91 6.13 2.48
CA LEU A 58 -3.11 6.46 3.89
C LEU A 58 -3.56 7.92 4.01
N GLU A 59 -4.69 8.17 4.68
CA GLU A 59 -5.21 9.52 4.93
C GLU A 59 -5.32 9.80 6.44
N GLY A 60 -4.33 10.49 7.02
CA GLY A 60 -4.31 10.86 8.44
C GLY A 60 -5.07 12.15 8.76
N SER A 61 -5.58 12.28 9.98
CA SER A 61 -6.23 13.52 10.44
C SER A 61 -5.22 14.67 10.67
N SER A 62 -5.70 15.90 10.63
CA SER A 62 -4.89 17.11 10.86
C SER A 62 -4.49 17.30 12.32
N GLU A 63 -5.21 16.71 13.27
CA GLU A 63 -4.92 16.83 14.72
C GLU A 63 -3.74 15.96 15.17
N ALA A 64 -3.28 15.02 14.33
CA ALA A 64 -2.09 14.21 14.57
C ALA A 64 -0.78 14.93 14.16
N LEU A 65 -0.83 16.22 13.80
CA LEU A 65 0.30 16.99 13.27
C LEU A 65 0.87 17.98 14.29
N CYS A 66 1.67 17.46 15.23
CA CYS A 66 2.76 18.24 15.81
C CYS A 66 3.96 18.16 14.87
N PRO A 67 4.27 19.18 14.05
CA PRO A 67 5.52 19.20 13.31
C PRO A 67 6.68 19.38 14.31
N PRO A 68 7.79 18.62 14.19
CA PRO A 68 9.04 19.07 14.79
C PRO A 68 9.47 20.40 14.15
N PRO A 69 10.19 21.28 14.86
CA PRO A 69 10.64 22.54 14.29
C PRO A 69 11.51 22.28 13.05
N SER A 70 11.22 23.00 11.97
CA SER A 70 11.93 22.86 10.69
C SER A 70 13.42 23.15 10.87
N LEU A 71 14.26 22.12 10.72
CA LEU A 71 15.70 22.29 10.55
C LEU A 71 15.97 22.87 9.16
N GLU A 72 15.84 24.20 9.05
CA GLU A 72 16.28 24.93 7.86
C GLU A 72 17.77 24.71 7.64
N LEU A 73 18.11 24.02 6.57
CA LEU A 73 19.49 23.78 6.16
C LEU A 73 20.08 25.07 5.54
N ARG A 74 20.37 26.06 6.38
CA ARG A 74 20.95 27.34 5.95
C ARG A 74 22.31 27.13 5.26
N SER A 75 22.33 27.25 3.94
CA SER A 75 23.58 27.30 3.17
C SER A 75 24.38 28.57 3.53
N PRO A 76 25.72 28.49 3.62
CA PRO A 76 26.54 29.64 4.02
C PRO A 76 26.70 30.64 2.88
N CYS A 77 26.62 31.93 3.20
CA CYS A 77 27.09 33.02 2.35
C CYS A 77 27.76 34.11 3.20
N SER A 78 28.70 34.85 2.61
CA SER A 78 29.70 35.63 3.34
C SER A 78 29.29 37.05 3.71
N LYS A 79 29.71 37.53 4.90
CA LYS A 79 30.51 38.77 5.11
C LYS A 79 30.82 39.10 6.59
N SER A 80 32.13 39.21 6.87
CA SER A 80 32.84 40.13 7.78
C SER A 80 32.21 40.68 9.09
N GLN A 81 32.88 40.35 10.21
CA GLN A 81 33.20 41.21 11.40
C GLN A 81 32.06 41.71 12.33
N PRO A 82 32.39 42.14 13.58
CA PRO A 82 33.26 41.50 14.59
C PRO A 82 32.56 41.34 15.96
N ALA A 83 33.19 40.66 16.93
CA ALA A 83 32.59 40.36 18.25
C ALA A 83 33.03 41.30 19.40
N PRO A 84 32.14 41.69 20.32
CA PRO A 84 32.46 42.31 21.63
C PRO A 84 32.67 41.25 22.75
N PRO A 85 33.25 41.62 23.91
CA PRO A 85 33.83 40.66 24.87
C PRO A 85 32.89 40.13 25.97
N LEU A 86 33.40 39.16 26.74
CA LEU A 86 32.76 38.56 27.92
C LEU A 86 32.44 39.59 29.03
N GLY A 87 31.29 39.40 29.67
CA GLY A 87 30.96 39.96 30.98
C GLY A 87 30.19 38.92 31.81
N SER A 88 30.54 38.76 33.09
CA SER A 88 29.93 37.78 34.00
C SER A 88 28.84 38.40 34.87
N ILE A 89 27.83 37.61 35.27
CA ILE A 89 27.39 37.41 36.66
C ILE A 89 26.24 36.37 36.73
N THR A 90 26.14 35.68 37.87
CA THR A 90 25.17 34.61 38.15
C THR A 90 23.81 35.13 38.64
N HIS A 91 22.72 34.42 38.31
CA HIS A 91 21.71 33.96 39.30
C HIS A 91 20.74 32.94 38.66
N PRO A 92 20.32 31.86 39.36
CA PRO A 92 19.47 30.81 38.79
C PRO A 92 17.98 31.02 39.09
N HIS A 93 17.19 31.42 38.09
CA HIS A 93 15.73 31.25 38.15
C HIS A 93 15.33 29.89 37.55
N GLN A 94 14.98 28.93 38.41
CA GLN A 94 14.39 27.65 37.99
C GLN A 94 12.95 27.83 37.50
N GLY A 95 12.80 28.25 36.24
CA GLY A 95 11.55 28.10 35.51
C GLY A 95 11.29 26.64 35.19
N LEU A 96 10.51 25.95 36.02
CA LEU A 96 10.01 24.61 35.74
C LEU A 96 8.94 24.67 34.63
N TYR A 97 9.41 24.73 33.38
CA TYR A 97 8.56 24.43 32.23
C TYR A 97 8.00 23.00 32.38
N PRO A 98 6.70 22.76 32.13
CA PRO A 98 6.16 21.41 32.04
C PRO A 98 6.86 20.69 30.90
N GLY A 99 7.78 19.78 31.22
CA GLY A 99 8.74 19.28 30.23
C GLY A 99 8.08 18.65 29.01
N ASP A 100 8.49 19.09 27.83
CA ASP A 100 8.09 18.55 26.52
C ASP A 100 8.51 17.08 26.39
N LYS A 101 7.69 16.18 26.91
CA LYS A 101 7.82 14.75 26.68
C LYS A 101 7.48 14.49 25.21
N GLU A 102 8.44 13.94 24.46
CA GLU A 102 8.24 13.59 23.06
C GLU A 102 6.91 12.82 22.86
N PRO A 103 6.13 13.14 21.82
CA PRO A 103 4.85 12.48 21.57
C PRO A 103 5.08 10.98 21.39
N VAL A 104 4.43 10.17 22.24
CA VAL A 104 4.68 8.72 22.31
C VAL A 104 4.31 8.06 20.97
N LYS A 105 5.33 7.74 20.17
CA LYS A 105 5.14 7.11 18.87
C LYS A 105 4.67 5.66 19.03
N TYR A 106 3.60 5.32 18.32
CA TYR A 106 3.00 4.00 18.32
C TYR A 106 3.59 3.07 17.26
N GLY A 107 3.99 3.61 16.12
CA GLY A 107 4.61 2.91 14.99
C GLY A 107 4.33 3.62 13.67
N ASP A 108 4.73 3.02 12.56
CA ASP A 108 4.45 3.51 11.20
C ASP A 108 3.64 2.48 10.40
N LEU A 109 2.68 2.97 9.64
CA LEU A 109 2.05 2.28 8.51
C LEU A 109 2.72 2.76 7.22
N ILE A 110 3.15 1.84 6.36
CA ILE A 110 3.89 2.13 5.13
C ILE A 110 3.19 1.44 3.96
N VAL A 111 2.86 2.17 2.89
CA VAL A 111 2.18 1.62 1.72
C VAL A 111 3.19 0.98 0.77
N LEU A 112 3.01 -0.31 0.48
CA LEU A 112 3.84 -0.99 -0.52
C LEU A 112 3.57 -0.37 -1.92
N GLY A 113 4.61 -0.35 -2.75
CA GLY A 113 4.52 0.03 -4.16
C GLY A 113 4.77 1.50 -4.50
N TYR A 114 5.11 2.34 -3.51
CA TYR A 114 5.34 3.78 -3.73
C TYR A 114 6.76 4.28 -3.43
N ASN A 115 7.70 3.41 -3.07
CA ASN A 115 9.11 3.73 -2.79
C ASN A 115 9.33 5.02 -1.93
N GLY A 116 8.48 5.24 -0.93
CA GLY A 116 8.55 6.41 -0.04
C GLY A 116 8.07 7.75 -0.66
N SER A 117 7.26 7.72 -1.72
CA SER A 117 6.44 8.87 -2.17
C SER A 117 5.35 8.47 -3.17
N LEU A 118 4.14 9.01 -3.00
CA LEU A 118 3.09 8.94 -4.01
C LEU A 118 3.51 9.67 -5.30
N ALA A 119 3.08 9.18 -6.47
CA ALA A 119 3.46 9.73 -7.77
C ALA A 119 3.13 11.23 -7.96
N ASN A 120 2.06 11.71 -7.31
CA ASN A 120 1.61 13.10 -7.32
C ASN A 120 2.21 13.94 -6.17
N GLY A 121 3.15 13.38 -5.40
CA GLY A 121 3.62 13.88 -4.11
C GLY A 121 2.67 13.55 -2.96
N ASP A 122 3.23 13.35 -1.77
CA ASP A 122 2.48 13.19 -0.52
C ASP A 122 1.86 14.55 -0.14
N LYS A 123 0.52 14.64 -0.15
CA LYS A 123 -0.22 15.91 -0.14
C LYS A 123 -1.42 15.88 0.81
N GLY A 124 -1.44 16.80 1.77
CA GLY A 124 -2.49 16.90 2.78
C GLY A 124 -2.53 15.63 3.64
N ARG A 125 -3.66 14.91 3.59
CA ARG A 125 -3.81 13.61 4.25
C ARG A 125 -3.07 12.49 3.53
N ARG A 126 -3.04 12.51 2.19
CA ARG A 126 -2.57 11.43 1.31
C ARG A 126 -1.07 11.23 1.40
N ARG A 127 -0.65 10.12 2.03
CA ARG A 127 0.76 9.80 2.25
C ARG A 127 1.09 8.34 1.92
N SER A 128 2.34 8.13 1.51
CA SER A 128 3.01 6.84 1.35
C SER A 128 3.39 6.20 2.69
N ARG A 129 3.52 7.01 3.75
CA ARG A 129 3.84 6.59 5.12
C ARG A 129 3.07 7.43 6.14
N LEU A 130 2.47 6.77 7.13
CA LEU A 130 1.69 7.40 8.20
C LEU A 130 2.26 6.97 9.56
N ALA A 131 2.76 7.94 10.31
CA ALA A 131 3.23 7.74 11.68
C ALA A 131 2.07 7.89 12.67
N LEU A 132 1.90 6.90 13.53
CA LEU A 132 0.89 6.90 14.58
C LEU A 132 1.52 7.35 15.91
N TYR A 133 0.81 8.21 16.64
CA TYR A 133 1.25 8.80 17.91
C TYR A 133 0.11 8.81 18.91
N LYS A 134 0.42 8.68 20.20
CA LYS A 134 -0.57 8.88 21.28
C LYS A 134 -1.24 10.26 21.14
N ARG A 135 -2.57 10.29 21.26
CA ARG A 135 -3.37 11.52 21.19
C ARG A 135 -3.32 12.29 22.52
N PRO A 136 -3.53 13.62 22.50
CA PRO A 136 -3.75 14.41 23.71
C PRO A 136 -4.99 13.98 24.49
N LYS A 137 -6.02 13.49 23.79
CA LYS A 137 -7.26 12.95 24.35
C LYS A 137 -7.62 11.63 23.66
N ALA A 138 -7.93 10.62 24.47
CA ALA A 138 -8.42 9.33 24.02
C ALA A 138 -9.68 9.46 23.14
N ASN A 139 -9.74 8.69 22.05
CA ASN A 139 -10.90 8.56 21.18
C ASN A 139 -11.33 7.10 20.95
N GLY A 140 -10.75 6.15 21.70
CA GLY A 140 -11.09 4.74 21.67
C GLY A 140 -12.53 4.44 22.08
N VAL A 141 -13.04 3.28 21.66
CA VAL A 141 -14.34 2.75 22.04
C VAL A 141 -14.29 1.26 22.33
N LYS A 142 -15.26 0.78 23.10
CA LYS A 142 -15.45 -0.63 23.48
C LYS A 142 -16.94 -1.02 23.39
N PRO A 143 -17.29 -2.30 23.18
CA PRO A 143 -18.68 -2.75 23.19
C PRO A 143 -19.38 -2.41 24.51
N ASP A 144 -20.68 -2.12 24.42
CA ASP A 144 -21.54 -1.81 25.57
C ASP A 144 -22.89 -2.55 25.44
N VAL A 145 -23.99 -1.85 25.12
CA VAL A 145 -25.34 -2.43 25.08
C VAL A 145 -25.63 -3.14 23.74
N ILE A 146 -26.39 -4.24 23.79
CA ILE A 146 -26.83 -4.99 22.60
C ILE A 146 -28.35 -4.92 22.46
N HIS A 147 -28.82 -4.38 21.34
CA HIS A 147 -30.23 -4.23 21.03
C HIS A 147 -30.66 -5.17 19.89
N ASN A 148 -31.66 -6.02 20.16
CA ASN A 148 -32.29 -6.86 19.15
C ASN A 148 -33.54 -6.11 18.64
N ILE A 149 -33.51 -5.63 17.38
CA ILE A 149 -34.44 -4.62 16.87
C ILE A 149 -35.15 -5.11 15.60
N SER A 150 -36.43 -4.74 15.43
CA SER A 150 -37.13 -4.91 14.15
C SER A 150 -36.67 -3.85 13.16
N THR A 151 -36.19 -4.23 11.97
CA THR A 151 -35.50 -3.36 11.00
C THR A 151 -36.12 -1.96 10.76
N PRO A 152 -37.45 -1.76 10.62
CA PRO A 152 -38.04 -0.41 10.47
C PRO A 152 -37.81 0.55 11.65
N LEU A 153 -37.29 0.08 12.79
CA LEU A 153 -36.96 0.89 13.97
C LEU A 153 -35.45 1.19 14.12
N VAL A 154 -34.60 0.68 13.23
CA VAL A 154 -33.12 0.87 13.31
C VAL A 154 -32.74 2.36 13.29
N SER A 155 -33.41 3.18 12.47
CA SER A 155 -33.20 4.64 12.42
C SER A 155 -33.59 5.37 13.71
N LYS A 156 -34.47 4.79 14.54
CA LYS A 156 -34.86 5.34 15.85
C LYS A 156 -33.87 4.94 16.94
N ALA A 157 -33.29 3.74 16.86
CA ALA A 157 -32.23 3.29 17.76
C ALA A 157 -30.92 4.06 17.52
N LEU A 158 -30.52 4.24 16.25
CA LEU A 158 -29.35 5.04 15.84
C LEU A 158 -29.55 6.57 16.01
N SER A 159 -30.43 7.00 16.92
CA SER A 159 -30.69 8.42 17.18
C SER A 159 -29.59 9.11 17.98
N ASN A 160 -28.81 8.36 18.78
CA ASN A 160 -27.70 8.90 19.55
C ASN A 160 -26.41 9.12 18.70
N LYS A 161 -26.38 10.20 17.92
CA LYS A 161 -25.21 10.63 17.09
C LYS A 161 -23.91 10.90 17.89
N SER A 162 -23.93 10.88 19.22
CA SER A 162 -22.72 11.00 20.04
C SER A 162 -21.92 9.69 20.13
N GLN A 163 -22.61 8.55 20.08
CA GLN A 163 -22.11 7.21 20.38
C GLN A 163 -21.67 6.47 19.11
N HIS A 164 -20.88 5.40 19.25
CA HIS A 164 -20.52 4.53 18.12
C HIS A 164 -21.39 3.26 18.11
N SER A 165 -21.55 2.62 16.96
CA SER A 165 -22.41 1.43 16.84
C SER A 165 -22.02 0.48 15.70
N ILE A 166 -22.44 -0.77 15.80
CA ILE A 166 -22.29 -1.78 14.74
C ILE A 166 -23.65 -2.42 14.46
N SER A 167 -24.13 -2.27 13.22
CA SER A 167 -25.46 -2.67 12.78
C SER A 167 -25.43 -3.96 11.94
N TYR A 168 -25.78 -5.08 12.56
CA TYR A 168 -25.87 -6.40 11.93
C TYR A 168 -27.29 -6.65 11.39
N THR A 169 -27.50 -6.51 10.07
CA THR A 169 -28.81 -6.74 9.44
C THR A 169 -29.01 -8.21 9.10
N LEU A 170 -29.69 -8.94 9.99
CA LEU A 170 -29.91 -10.38 9.85
C LEU A 170 -30.99 -10.71 8.80
N SER A 171 -31.99 -9.84 8.64
CA SER A 171 -33.00 -9.90 7.57
C SER A 171 -33.70 -8.55 7.40
N ARG A 172 -34.55 -8.43 6.37
CA ARG A 172 -35.44 -7.27 6.11
C ARG A 172 -36.31 -6.84 7.30
N SER A 173 -36.53 -7.70 8.28
CA SER A 173 -37.37 -7.44 9.45
C SER A 173 -36.63 -7.54 10.80
N HIS A 174 -35.36 -7.99 10.82
CA HIS A 174 -34.60 -8.14 12.06
C HIS A 174 -33.13 -7.73 11.92
N SER A 175 -32.68 -6.86 12.83
CA SER A 175 -31.29 -6.42 12.96
C SER A 175 -30.84 -6.46 14.42
N VAL A 176 -29.56 -6.71 14.65
CA VAL A 176 -28.92 -6.53 15.97
C VAL A 176 -28.01 -5.32 15.88
N ILE A 177 -28.14 -4.38 16.82
CA ILE A 177 -27.24 -3.23 16.97
C ILE A 177 -26.43 -3.43 18.24
N VAL A 178 -25.10 -3.35 18.13
CA VAL A 178 -24.20 -3.29 19.28
C VAL A 178 -23.76 -1.84 19.42
N GLU A 179 -24.08 -1.22 20.55
CA GLU A 179 -23.58 0.11 20.91
C GLU A 179 -22.15 0.02 21.44
N TYR A 180 -21.39 1.09 21.23
CA TYR A 180 -20.00 1.22 21.64
C TYR A 180 -19.79 2.52 22.44
N THR A 181 -19.35 2.35 23.68
CA THR A 181 -19.08 3.43 24.62
C THR A 181 -17.61 3.84 24.58
N HIS A 182 -17.28 5.01 25.13
CA HIS A 182 -15.91 5.53 25.12
C HIS A 182 -14.97 4.69 26.00
N ASP A 183 -13.80 4.38 25.47
CA ASP A 183 -12.67 3.84 26.23
C ASP A 183 -11.58 4.90 26.38
N SER A 184 -11.39 5.39 27.61
CA SER A 184 -10.37 6.39 27.95
C SER A 184 -8.95 5.82 28.06
N SER A 185 -8.79 4.50 28.03
CA SER A 185 -7.50 3.81 28.00
C SER A 185 -6.95 3.62 26.59
N MET A 186 -7.74 3.95 25.55
CA MET A 186 -7.43 3.64 24.16
C MET A 186 -7.51 4.84 23.20
N ASP A 187 -6.58 4.86 22.24
CA ASP A 187 -6.62 5.71 21.05
C ASP A 187 -7.04 4.91 19.81
N MET A 188 -7.50 5.61 18.77
CA MET A 188 -8.00 5.05 17.51
C MET A 188 -7.26 5.63 16.24
N PHE A 189 -6.83 4.81 15.22
CA PHE A 189 -6.11 5.15 13.93
C PHE A 189 -6.38 4.27 12.62
N GLN A 190 -7.62 4.15 12.09
CA GLN A 190 -8.08 3.29 10.94
C GLN A 190 -7.31 3.56 9.64
N ILE A 191 -7.75 2.88 8.59
CA ILE A 191 -7.33 3.08 7.22
C ILE A 191 -8.55 2.87 6.30
N GLY A 192 -8.71 3.68 5.26
CA GLY A 192 -9.86 3.60 4.37
C GLY A 192 -9.72 4.43 3.10
N ARG A 193 -10.69 4.31 2.19
CA ARG A 193 -10.76 5.07 0.92
C ARG A 193 -11.55 6.39 1.03
N SER A 194 -12.20 6.64 2.16
CA SER A 194 -13.03 7.84 2.37
C SER A 194 -12.14 9.05 2.65
N THR A 195 -12.53 10.21 2.15
CA THR A 195 -11.90 11.50 2.49
C THR A 195 -12.59 12.17 3.70
N GLU A 196 -13.47 11.47 4.40
CA GLU A 196 -14.04 11.91 5.67
C GLU A 196 -12.97 11.95 6.77
N SER A 197 -13.20 12.72 7.84
CA SER A 197 -12.19 13.04 8.85
C SER A 197 -11.99 11.97 9.93
N MET A 198 -12.57 10.78 9.79
CA MET A 198 -12.55 9.72 10.79
C MET A 198 -11.91 8.46 10.24
N ILE A 199 -10.65 8.27 10.59
CA ILE A 199 -9.80 7.18 10.19
C ILE A 199 -9.06 6.73 11.48
N ASP A 200 -9.80 6.07 12.41
CA ASP A 200 -9.41 5.76 13.82
C ASP A 200 -9.89 4.30 14.35
N PHE A 201 -9.36 3.08 14.79
CA PHE A 201 -8.25 2.05 15.14
C PHE A 201 -7.46 1.91 16.50
N VAL A 202 -7.77 0.88 17.29
CA VAL A 202 -7.55 0.72 18.76
C VAL A 202 -6.11 0.40 19.29
N ARG A 203 -5.73 0.95 20.48
CA ARG A 203 -4.51 0.60 21.27
C ARG A 203 -4.54 0.94 22.78
N SER A 204 -4.19 0.01 23.68
CA SER A 204 -4.08 0.18 25.15
C SER A 204 -2.65 -0.06 25.71
N PRO A 205 -2.31 0.29 26.97
CA PRO A 205 -1.10 -0.20 27.67
C PRO A 205 -0.91 -1.74 27.54
N PRO A 206 0.31 -2.30 27.36
CA PRO A 206 1.64 -1.67 27.29
C PRO A 206 1.95 -1.04 25.91
N TYR A 207 0.95 -0.37 25.33
CA TYR A 207 0.93 0.21 23.99
C TYR A 207 0.89 -0.89 22.91
N THR A 208 -0.12 -1.76 22.99
CA THR A 208 -0.39 -2.86 22.06
C THR A 208 -1.31 -2.41 20.91
N THR A 209 -0.81 -2.42 19.66
CA THR A 209 -1.62 -2.14 18.46
C THR A 209 -2.51 -3.33 18.12
N ARG A 210 -3.84 -3.14 17.99
CA ARG A 210 -4.79 -4.21 17.61
C ARG A 210 -5.64 -3.83 16.40
N ILE A 211 -5.64 -4.68 15.36
CA ILE A 211 -6.42 -4.46 14.13
C ILE A 211 -7.84 -5.04 14.21
N TYR A 212 -8.79 -4.36 13.60
CA TYR A 212 -10.19 -4.77 13.48
C TYR A 212 -10.62 -4.55 12.03
N ALA A 213 -11.56 -5.35 11.53
CA ALA A 213 -12.13 -5.10 10.21
C ALA A 213 -13.22 -4.04 10.24
N ALA A 214 -13.44 -3.39 9.09
CA ALA A 214 -14.27 -2.20 8.94
C ALA A 214 -13.73 -0.96 9.67
N GLY A 215 -14.57 0.06 9.74
CA GLY A 215 -14.31 1.35 10.37
C GLY A 215 -15.58 2.17 10.35
N PHE A 216 -15.77 3.03 11.35
CA PHE A 216 -17.01 3.77 11.52
C PHE A 216 -17.18 4.85 10.44
N ASP A 217 -18.40 4.96 9.91
CA ASP A 217 -18.81 5.99 8.93
C ASP A 217 -19.02 7.38 9.59
N SER A 218 -19.37 8.40 8.81
CA SER A 218 -19.72 9.74 9.31
C SER A 218 -20.96 9.78 10.22
N SER A 219 -21.72 8.68 10.34
CA SER A 219 -22.78 8.49 11.34
C SER A 219 -22.33 7.66 12.56
N LYS A 220 -21.02 7.41 12.69
CA LYS A 220 -20.37 6.59 13.74
C LYS A 220 -20.81 5.12 13.76
N ASN A 221 -21.23 4.60 12.61
CA ASN A 221 -21.77 3.26 12.49
C ASN A 221 -20.90 2.37 11.58
N ILE A 222 -20.87 1.06 11.87
CA ILE A 222 -20.36 0.02 10.97
C ILE A 222 -21.56 -0.82 10.52
N PHE A 223 -21.87 -0.81 9.22
CA PHE A 223 -23.02 -1.52 8.67
C PHE A 223 -22.66 -2.88 8.06
N LEU A 224 -23.17 -3.97 8.64
CA LEU A 224 -23.11 -5.32 8.08
C LEU A 224 -24.49 -5.71 7.53
N GLY A 225 -24.70 -5.45 6.23
CA GLY A 225 -25.94 -5.80 5.53
C GLY A 225 -26.21 -7.30 5.41
N GLU A 226 -27.34 -7.66 4.80
CA GLU A 226 -27.79 -9.06 4.64
C GLU A 226 -26.70 -9.96 4.02
N ARG A 227 -25.93 -9.45 3.04
CA ARG A 227 -24.83 -10.15 2.34
C ARG A 227 -23.44 -10.06 3.00
N ALA A 228 -23.35 -9.67 4.27
CA ALA A 228 -22.13 -9.80 5.06
C ALA A 228 -22.14 -11.12 5.82
N ALA A 229 -21.00 -11.83 5.87
CA ALA A 229 -20.86 -13.01 6.72
C ALA A 229 -20.92 -12.56 8.20
N LYS A 230 -21.83 -13.13 8.99
CA LYS A 230 -22.06 -12.74 10.39
C LYS A 230 -22.77 -13.85 11.15
N TRP A 231 -22.52 -13.94 12.44
CA TRP A 231 -22.93 -15.07 13.30
C TRP A 231 -23.01 -14.61 14.76
N ARG A 232 -23.63 -15.43 15.61
CA ARG A 232 -23.40 -15.35 17.05
C ARG A 232 -22.15 -16.15 17.43
N THR A 233 -21.30 -15.59 18.27
CA THR A 233 -20.13 -16.25 18.86
C THR A 233 -20.54 -17.13 20.05
N SER A 234 -19.61 -17.94 20.57
CA SER A 234 -19.86 -18.90 21.66
C SER A 234 -20.23 -18.23 23.00
N ASP A 235 -19.82 -16.98 23.19
CA ASP A 235 -20.22 -16.07 24.28
C ASP A 235 -21.57 -15.38 24.06
N GLY A 236 -22.25 -15.63 22.93
CA GLY A 236 -23.55 -15.05 22.56
C GLY A 236 -23.50 -13.68 21.90
N LEU A 237 -22.32 -13.06 21.79
CA LEU A 237 -22.12 -11.78 21.09
C LEU A 237 -22.35 -11.92 19.57
N MET A 238 -22.38 -10.80 18.85
CA MET A 238 -22.45 -10.75 17.39
C MET A 238 -21.09 -10.36 16.81
N ASP A 239 -20.63 -11.12 15.81
CA ASP A 239 -19.41 -10.85 15.04
C ASP A 239 -19.67 -11.09 13.54
N GLY A 240 -18.78 -10.59 12.67
CA GLY A 240 -18.89 -10.74 11.22
C GLY A 240 -17.67 -10.25 10.44
N LEU A 241 -17.72 -10.43 9.12
CA LEU A 241 -16.68 -10.04 8.16
C LEU A 241 -17.21 -8.94 7.24
N THR A 242 -16.33 -8.02 6.85
CA THR A 242 -16.62 -7.08 5.76
C THR A 242 -16.74 -7.83 4.43
N THR A 243 -17.38 -7.22 3.42
CA THR A 243 -17.64 -7.90 2.13
C THR A 243 -16.38 -8.54 1.54
N ASN A 244 -15.26 -7.82 1.51
CA ASN A 244 -14.01 -8.26 0.86
C ASN A 244 -12.91 -8.74 1.84
N GLY A 245 -13.15 -8.61 3.16
CA GLY A 245 -12.18 -8.95 4.20
C GLY A 245 -11.02 -7.97 4.35
N VAL A 246 -10.57 -7.81 5.60
CA VAL A 246 -9.25 -7.24 5.94
C VAL A 246 -8.35 -8.43 6.24
N LEU A 247 -7.29 -8.60 5.46
CA LEU A 247 -6.37 -9.72 5.62
C LEU A 247 -5.10 -9.26 6.34
N VAL A 248 -4.51 -10.14 7.15
CA VAL A 248 -3.28 -9.87 7.89
C VAL A 248 -2.33 -11.06 7.81
N MET A 249 -1.04 -10.80 7.66
CA MET A 249 0.02 -11.80 7.80
C MET A 249 1.07 -11.27 8.78
N HIS A 250 1.29 -12.00 9.87
CA HIS A 250 2.45 -11.77 10.72
C HIS A 250 3.65 -12.56 10.15
N PRO A 251 4.89 -12.04 10.22
CA PRO A 251 6.09 -12.85 9.98
C PRO A 251 6.13 -14.07 10.90
N ALA A 252 6.65 -15.20 10.41
CA ALA A 252 6.75 -16.43 11.20
C ALA A 252 7.94 -16.44 12.18
N ALA A 253 8.92 -15.56 11.97
CA ALA A 253 10.05 -15.28 12.84
C ALA A 253 10.38 -13.77 12.79
N GLU A 254 11.43 -13.29 13.49
CA GLU A 254 11.68 -11.85 13.59
C GLU A 254 11.96 -11.20 12.21
N PHE A 255 11.12 -10.24 11.81
CA PHE A 255 11.15 -9.59 10.49
C PHE A 255 12.52 -9.05 10.02
N VAL A 256 13.35 -8.54 10.95
CA VAL A 256 14.70 -8.02 10.64
C VAL A 256 15.78 -9.09 10.91
N GLY A 257 15.51 -10.07 11.76
CA GLY A 257 16.43 -11.16 12.09
C GLY A 257 16.42 -12.23 11.00
N GLU A 258 15.33 -12.99 10.93
CA GLU A 258 15.10 -14.12 10.04
C GLU A 258 13.73 -13.96 9.36
N PRO A 259 13.65 -13.28 8.18
CA PRO A 259 12.39 -12.93 7.55
C PRO A 259 11.70 -14.15 6.89
N ALA A 260 10.96 -14.92 7.69
CA ALA A 260 10.09 -15.99 7.22
C ALA A 260 8.64 -15.50 7.00
N PRO A 261 8.00 -15.78 5.85
CA PRO A 261 6.59 -15.46 5.63
C PRO A 261 5.69 -16.30 6.54
N GLY A 262 4.67 -15.69 7.13
CA GLY A 262 3.63 -16.40 7.87
C GLY A 262 2.41 -16.74 7.01
N VAL A 263 1.32 -17.11 7.68
CA VAL A 263 0.04 -17.45 7.03
C VAL A 263 -0.87 -16.23 7.00
N TRP A 264 -1.50 -15.95 5.86
CA TRP A 264 -2.54 -14.94 5.77
C TRP A 264 -3.81 -15.39 6.52
N ARG A 265 -4.31 -14.50 7.36
CA ARG A 265 -5.57 -14.62 8.10
C ARG A 265 -6.55 -13.55 7.67
N GLU A 266 -7.82 -13.80 7.89
CA GLU A 266 -8.86 -12.77 7.83
C GLU A 266 -9.21 -12.32 9.25
N ILE A 267 -9.28 -11.00 9.46
CA ILE A 267 -9.68 -10.40 10.74
C ILE A 267 -11.18 -10.06 10.67
N SER A 268 -11.91 -10.32 11.75
CA SER A 268 -13.32 -9.97 11.87
C SER A 268 -13.55 -8.55 12.40
N VAL A 269 -14.81 -8.11 12.39
CA VAL A 269 -15.20 -6.78 12.92
C VAL A 269 -15.00 -6.71 14.44
N CYS A 270 -15.19 -7.81 15.18
CA CYS A 270 -14.82 -7.88 16.60
C CYS A 270 -13.34 -8.25 16.86
N GLY A 271 -12.51 -8.39 15.82
CA GLY A 271 -11.07 -8.64 15.96
C GLY A 271 -10.67 -10.10 16.17
N ASN A 272 -11.59 -11.05 15.98
CA ASN A 272 -11.29 -12.48 15.99
C ASN A 272 -10.52 -12.86 14.71
N VAL A 273 -9.64 -13.86 14.83
CA VAL A 273 -8.77 -14.31 13.73
C VAL A 273 -9.35 -15.56 13.06
N TYR A 274 -9.49 -15.52 11.74
CA TYR A 274 -9.98 -16.63 10.92
C TYR A 274 -8.97 -17.03 9.85
N ALA A 275 -8.98 -18.31 9.47
CA ALA A 275 -8.40 -18.74 8.21
C ALA A 275 -9.13 -18.06 7.03
N LEU A 276 -8.48 -17.98 5.87
CA LEU A 276 -9.06 -17.40 4.67
C LEU A 276 -10.35 -18.14 4.25
N ARG A 277 -11.23 -17.41 3.57
CA ARG A 277 -12.34 -18.00 2.80
C ARG A 277 -11.77 -18.69 1.55
N GLU A 278 -12.52 -19.66 1.02
CA GLU A 278 -12.18 -20.37 -0.24
C GLU A 278 -11.89 -19.42 -1.40
N THR A 279 -12.68 -18.35 -1.53
CA THR A 279 -12.41 -17.21 -2.41
C THR A 279 -12.73 -15.90 -1.70
N ARG A 280 -11.98 -14.85 -2.03
CA ARG A 280 -12.22 -13.51 -1.49
C ARG A 280 -13.64 -13.04 -1.83
N SER A 281 -14.33 -12.51 -0.82
CA SER A 281 -15.74 -12.12 -0.86
C SER A 281 -16.78 -13.24 -0.92
N ALA A 282 -16.38 -14.52 -0.79
CA ALA A 282 -17.32 -15.62 -0.53
C ALA A 282 -18.13 -15.37 0.77
N GLN A 283 -19.37 -15.85 0.84
CA GLN A 283 -20.22 -15.68 2.02
C GLN A 283 -19.80 -16.59 3.20
N GLN A 284 -19.12 -17.69 2.91
CA GLN A 284 -18.64 -18.63 3.91
C GLN A 284 -17.35 -18.11 4.57
N ARG A 285 -17.37 -17.96 5.91
CA ARG A 285 -16.14 -17.70 6.69
C ARG A 285 -15.22 -18.92 6.71
N GLY A 286 -13.91 -18.69 6.83
CA GLY A 286 -12.96 -19.75 7.17
C GLY A 286 -13.11 -20.22 8.63
N LYS A 287 -12.26 -21.16 9.03
CA LYS A 287 -12.20 -21.68 10.41
C LYS A 287 -11.65 -20.61 11.37
N LEU A 288 -12.20 -20.54 12.60
CA LEU A 288 -11.63 -19.75 13.70
C LEU A 288 -10.22 -20.25 14.06
N VAL A 289 -9.32 -19.33 14.41
CA VAL A 289 -7.93 -19.61 14.79
C VAL A 289 -7.66 -19.03 16.18
N GLU A 290 -8.01 -19.80 17.20
CA GLU A 290 -8.02 -19.37 18.62
C GLU A 290 -6.63 -19.13 19.20
N ASN A 291 -5.59 -19.70 18.58
CA ASN A 291 -4.19 -19.59 19.00
C ASN A 291 -3.44 -18.40 18.35
N GLU A 292 -4.13 -17.54 17.59
CA GLU A 292 -3.58 -16.34 16.97
C GLU A 292 -4.38 -15.10 17.41
N SER A 293 -3.81 -13.90 17.26
CA SER A 293 -4.45 -12.67 17.74
C SER A 293 -4.30 -11.51 16.77
N ASN A 294 -5.20 -10.53 16.86
CA ASN A 294 -5.15 -9.30 16.06
C ASN A 294 -4.05 -8.29 16.48
N THR A 295 -3.05 -8.69 17.27
CA THR A 295 -1.97 -7.80 17.70
C THR A 295 -0.93 -7.62 16.60
N LEU A 296 -0.73 -6.39 16.13
CA LEU A 296 0.25 -6.11 15.05
C LEU A 296 1.70 -6.12 15.57
N GLN A 297 2.43 -7.14 15.13
CA GLN A 297 3.86 -7.38 15.36
C GLN A 297 4.73 -6.62 14.35
N ASP A 298 6.02 -6.38 14.65
CA ASP A 298 6.92 -5.76 13.66
C ASP A 298 7.00 -6.59 12.37
N GLY A 299 6.79 -5.96 11.21
CA GLY A 299 6.76 -6.68 9.94
C GLY A 299 5.37 -7.17 9.50
N SER A 300 4.33 -6.95 10.30
CA SER A 300 2.96 -7.40 9.94
C SER A 300 2.49 -6.72 8.66
N LEU A 301 2.03 -7.53 7.71
CA LEU A 301 1.37 -7.05 6.49
C LEU A 301 -0.15 -7.01 6.68
N ILE A 302 -0.79 -5.99 6.11
CA ILE A 302 -2.24 -5.79 6.13
C ILE A 302 -2.68 -5.57 4.69
N ASP A 303 -3.63 -6.35 4.19
CA ASP A 303 -4.24 -6.13 2.88
C ASP A 303 -5.69 -5.62 2.99
N LEU A 304 -5.95 -4.50 2.33
CA LEU A 304 -7.22 -3.77 2.35
C LEU A 304 -8.03 -3.92 1.05
N CYS A 305 -7.77 -4.96 0.25
CA CYS A 305 -8.42 -5.23 -1.03
C CYS A 305 -8.15 -4.14 -2.09
N GLY A 306 -6.88 -3.79 -2.29
CA GLY A 306 -6.44 -2.80 -3.29
C GLY A 306 -5.16 -2.06 -2.92
N ALA A 307 -4.76 -2.11 -1.65
CA ALA A 307 -3.43 -1.74 -1.18
C ALA A 307 -3.01 -2.69 -0.06
N THR A 308 -1.73 -3.05 -0.06
CA THR A 308 -1.08 -3.77 1.04
C THR A 308 -0.17 -2.82 1.79
N LEU A 309 -0.15 -2.96 3.11
CA LEU A 309 0.54 -2.08 4.05
C LEU A 309 1.47 -2.88 4.93
N LEU A 310 2.59 -2.27 5.32
CA LEU A 310 3.52 -2.79 6.30
C LEU A 310 3.39 -1.99 7.60
N TRP A 311 3.20 -2.70 8.72
CA TRP A 311 3.31 -2.14 10.06
C TRP A 311 4.73 -2.28 10.60
N ARG A 312 5.35 -1.16 10.98
CA ARG A 312 6.63 -1.13 11.70
C ARG A 312 6.46 -0.54 13.09
N THR A 313 6.93 -1.27 14.09
CA THR A 313 6.99 -0.86 15.50
C THR A 313 8.11 0.17 15.73
N PRO A 314 8.06 0.98 16.80
CA PRO A 314 9.16 1.86 17.17
C PRO A 314 10.49 1.13 17.45
N ALA A 315 10.45 -0.17 17.79
CA ALA A 315 11.65 -0.99 17.95
C ALA A 315 12.23 -1.43 16.59
N GLY A 316 11.39 -1.91 15.67
CA GLY A 316 11.80 -2.26 14.31
C GLY A 316 12.36 -1.08 13.51
N LEU A 317 11.73 0.09 13.64
CA LEU A 317 12.16 1.33 13.00
C LEU A 317 13.55 1.84 13.45
N ARG A 318 14.07 1.39 14.60
CA ARG A 318 15.45 1.67 15.03
C ARG A 318 16.49 0.76 14.38
N ARG A 319 16.06 -0.26 13.62
CA ARG A 319 16.90 -1.21 12.88
C ARG A 319 16.70 -1.12 11.36
N THR A 320 16.07 -0.04 10.89
CA THR A 320 15.90 0.25 9.45
C THR A 320 16.80 1.40 9.04
N PRO A 321 17.53 1.29 7.91
CA PRO A 321 18.42 2.34 7.44
C PRO A 321 17.66 3.64 7.20
N THR A 322 18.20 4.74 7.72
CA THR A 322 17.68 6.09 7.46
C THR A 322 17.97 6.52 6.01
N LEU A 323 17.23 7.52 5.52
CA LEU A 323 17.52 8.16 4.23
C LEU A 323 18.98 8.65 4.11
N LYS A 324 19.63 9.02 5.22
CA LYS A 324 21.05 9.40 5.26
C LYS A 324 21.98 8.20 5.01
N GLN A 325 21.69 7.04 5.59
CA GLN A 325 22.45 5.80 5.33
C GLN A 325 22.24 5.31 3.90
N LEU A 326 21.02 5.33 3.38
CA LEU A 326 20.72 4.96 1.99
C LEU A 326 21.43 5.88 0.97
N GLU A 327 21.47 7.18 1.25
CA GLU A 327 22.21 8.16 0.44
C GLU A 327 23.74 7.99 0.59
N SER A 328 24.23 7.55 1.75
CA SER A 328 25.65 7.18 1.95
C SER A 328 26.04 5.95 1.10
N LEU A 329 25.23 4.89 1.13
CA LEU A 329 25.43 3.68 0.31
C LEU A 329 25.38 3.99 -1.20
N ARG A 330 24.55 4.95 -1.62
CA ARG A 330 24.54 5.48 -2.99
C ARG A 330 25.85 6.19 -3.35
N GLN A 331 26.38 7.00 -2.43
CA GLN A 331 27.62 7.73 -2.65
C GLN A 331 28.82 6.77 -2.73
N GLU A 332 28.84 5.72 -1.91
CA GLU A 332 29.83 4.65 -1.96
C GLU A 332 29.82 3.88 -3.30
N LEU A 333 28.63 3.44 -3.76
CA LEU A 333 28.48 2.82 -5.09
C LEU A 333 29.02 3.70 -6.23
N ASN A 334 28.81 5.01 -6.15
CA ASN A 334 29.28 5.95 -7.16
C ASN A 334 30.79 6.26 -7.01
N ALA A 335 31.32 6.23 -5.80
CA ALA A 335 32.75 6.41 -5.51
C ALA A 335 33.60 5.22 -6.03
N ALA A 336 33.03 4.01 -6.08
CA ALA A 336 33.62 2.86 -6.75
C ALA A 336 33.77 3.01 -8.28
N ARG A 337 33.22 4.08 -8.87
CA ARG A 337 33.30 4.43 -10.30
C ARG A 337 33.03 3.23 -11.24
N PRO A 338 31.84 2.59 -11.17
CA PRO A 338 31.48 1.51 -12.10
C PRO A 338 31.49 2.00 -13.55
N GLN A 339 32.00 1.19 -14.48
CA GLN A 339 32.14 1.55 -15.89
C GLN A 339 31.11 0.85 -16.78
N CYS A 340 30.68 1.52 -17.85
CA CYS A 340 29.87 0.95 -18.91
C CYS A 340 30.76 0.18 -19.92
N PRO A 341 30.62 -1.14 -20.09
CA PRO A 341 31.54 -1.93 -20.94
C PRO A 341 31.46 -1.62 -22.44
N VAL A 342 30.35 -0.99 -22.87
CA VAL A 342 30.07 -0.66 -24.29
C VAL A 342 30.21 0.85 -24.56
N GLY A 343 29.96 1.69 -23.55
CA GLY A 343 29.97 3.15 -23.66
C GLY A 343 31.26 3.80 -23.16
N PHE A 344 32.15 3.05 -22.50
CA PHE A 344 33.41 3.52 -21.90
C PHE A 344 33.23 4.75 -20.98
N ASN A 345 32.04 4.88 -20.39
CA ASN A 345 31.67 5.96 -19.51
C ASN A 345 31.45 5.44 -18.08
N THR A 346 31.87 6.24 -17.09
CA THR A 346 31.54 5.96 -15.69
C THR A 346 30.04 6.17 -15.47
N LEU A 347 29.43 5.21 -14.76
CA LEU A 347 28.03 5.18 -14.39
C LEU A 347 27.83 5.81 -13.00
N ALA A 348 26.62 6.32 -12.73
CA ALA A 348 26.26 6.87 -11.44
C ALA A 348 24.76 6.74 -11.16
N PHE A 349 24.40 6.25 -9.98
CA PHE A 349 23.02 6.26 -9.50
C PHE A 349 22.54 7.70 -9.22
N PRO A 350 21.36 8.11 -9.73
CA PRO A 350 20.77 9.43 -9.44
C PRO A 350 20.43 9.56 -7.95
N SER A 351 20.36 10.79 -7.43
CA SER A 351 20.02 11.04 -6.03
C SER A 351 18.63 10.48 -5.67
N LEU A 352 18.43 10.06 -4.42
CA LEU A 352 17.15 9.56 -3.91
C LEU A 352 15.99 10.61 -3.96
N ALA A 353 16.29 11.87 -4.30
CA ALA A 353 15.31 12.91 -4.61
C ALA A 353 14.84 12.89 -6.09
N GLN A 354 15.62 12.34 -7.03
CA GLN A 354 15.33 12.30 -8.46
C GLN A 354 14.67 10.97 -8.85
N ARG A 355 13.37 10.87 -8.60
CA ARG A 355 12.63 9.58 -8.55
C ARG A 355 11.97 9.12 -9.87
N GLN A 356 12.07 9.90 -10.96
CA GLN A 356 11.27 9.66 -12.17
C GLN A 356 11.99 9.93 -13.51
N THR A 357 13.16 10.56 -13.50
CA THR A 357 13.90 10.96 -14.71
C THR A 357 15.14 10.09 -14.90
N VAL A 358 15.24 9.36 -16.02
CA VAL A 358 16.42 8.54 -16.32
C VAL A 358 17.60 9.44 -16.71
N ASP A 359 18.73 9.33 -16.01
CA ASP A 359 19.96 10.04 -16.37
C ASP A 359 20.79 9.28 -17.42
N LYS A 360 21.56 10.00 -18.24
CA LYS A 360 22.46 9.41 -19.27
C LYS A 360 23.52 8.47 -18.69
N LYS A 361 23.95 8.69 -17.44
CA LYS A 361 24.93 7.86 -16.71
C LYS A 361 24.26 6.83 -15.79
N GLN A 362 22.93 6.76 -15.75
CA GLN A 362 22.24 5.82 -14.86
C GLN A 362 22.60 4.37 -15.22
N PRO A 363 22.88 3.50 -14.22
CA PRO A 363 23.05 2.08 -14.45
C PRO A 363 21.77 1.41 -14.96
N TRP A 364 21.93 0.46 -15.87
CA TRP A 364 20.89 -0.43 -16.40
C TRP A 364 21.36 -1.87 -16.27
N VAL A 365 20.45 -2.83 -16.03
CA VAL A 365 20.79 -4.24 -15.86
C VAL A 365 20.17 -5.11 -16.95
N TYR A 366 20.95 -6.11 -17.39
CA TYR A 366 20.43 -7.28 -18.07
C TYR A 366 19.85 -8.25 -17.05
N VAL A 367 18.52 -8.19 -16.84
CA VAL A 367 17.81 -8.85 -15.73
C VAL A 367 18.14 -10.34 -15.61
N ASN A 368 18.23 -11.05 -16.74
CA ASN A 368 18.49 -12.49 -16.76
C ASN A 368 19.94 -12.89 -16.42
N CYS A 369 20.90 -11.96 -16.32
CA CYS A 369 22.32 -12.29 -16.04
C CYS A 369 23.06 -11.30 -15.11
N GLY A 370 22.39 -10.28 -14.56
CA GLY A 370 22.96 -9.37 -13.58
C GLY A 370 23.97 -8.34 -14.09
N HIS A 371 24.44 -8.44 -15.34
CA HIS A 371 25.45 -7.54 -15.90
C HIS A 371 24.92 -6.11 -16.00
N VAL A 372 25.67 -5.16 -15.43
CA VAL A 372 25.31 -3.75 -15.34
C VAL A 372 26.06 -2.92 -16.39
N HIS A 373 25.30 -2.13 -17.14
CA HIS A 373 25.73 -1.32 -18.29
C HIS A 373 25.13 0.10 -18.18
N GLY A 374 25.53 1.01 -19.06
CA GLY A 374 24.81 2.26 -19.32
C GLY A 374 23.82 2.10 -20.47
N TYR A 375 22.84 3.00 -20.62
CA TYR A 375 21.88 2.89 -21.71
C TYR A 375 22.57 2.91 -23.10
N HIS A 376 22.35 1.87 -23.89
CA HIS A 376 22.83 1.73 -25.27
C HIS A 376 21.81 1.00 -26.13
N ASN A 377 21.92 1.08 -27.46
CA ASN A 377 20.98 0.44 -28.39
C ASN A 377 21.45 -0.94 -28.92
N TRP A 378 22.62 -1.42 -28.51
CA TRP A 378 23.11 -2.77 -28.89
C TRP A 378 22.19 -3.88 -28.37
N GLY A 379 22.17 -5.02 -29.08
CA GLY A 379 21.50 -6.26 -28.65
C GLY A 379 19.97 -6.28 -28.83
N PHE A 380 19.36 -5.20 -29.33
CA PHE A 380 17.91 -5.09 -29.51
C PHE A 380 17.41 -5.94 -30.69
N ARG A 381 16.72 -7.05 -30.40
CA ARG A 381 16.07 -7.89 -31.41
C ARG A 381 14.63 -7.44 -31.63
N ARG A 382 14.40 -6.56 -32.62
CA ARG A 382 13.05 -6.27 -33.12
C ARG A 382 12.45 -7.55 -33.73
N GLU A 383 11.25 -7.94 -33.29
CA GLU A 383 10.58 -9.13 -33.81
C GLU A 383 10.42 -9.06 -35.34
N ARG A 384 10.86 -10.11 -36.04
CA ARG A 384 10.68 -10.24 -37.49
C ARG A 384 9.33 -10.88 -37.82
N GLY A 385 8.26 -10.10 -37.62
CA GLY A 385 6.95 -10.40 -38.18
C GLY A 385 6.95 -10.30 -39.71
N SER A 386 7.16 -11.45 -40.37
CA SER A 386 6.79 -11.80 -41.75
C SER A 386 6.34 -10.69 -42.72
N GLY A 387 7.13 -10.44 -43.78
CA GLY A 387 6.68 -9.70 -44.96
C GLY A 387 7.80 -8.85 -45.60
N GLY A 388 8.01 -8.99 -46.91
CA GLY A 388 9.01 -8.21 -47.65
C GLY A 388 8.44 -6.91 -48.23
N GLY A 389 9.27 -5.87 -48.30
CA GLY A 389 8.96 -4.59 -48.94
C GLY A 389 10.15 -3.64 -48.81
N ALA A 390 10.52 -2.93 -49.87
CA ALA A 390 11.74 -2.12 -49.94
C ALA A 390 11.46 -0.61 -49.98
N GLY A 391 12.43 0.19 -49.52
CA GLY A 391 12.54 1.62 -49.82
C GLY A 391 12.10 2.58 -48.72
N GLY A 392 12.66 3.80 -48.77
CA GLY A 392 12.26 4.95 -47.95
C GLY A 392 13.07 5.15 -46.66
N GLY A 393 13.97 6.14 -46.65
CA GLY A 393 14.54 6.69 -45.43
C GLY A 393 13.69 7.84 -44.88
N GLY A 394 13.78 8.12 -43.57
CA GLY A 394 13.10 9.26 -42.95
C GLY A 394 13.58 9.49 -41.51
N VAL A 395 13.76 10.75 -41.11
CA VAL A 395 14.29 11.15 -39.80
C VAL A 395 13.25 11.97 -39.03
N ALA A 396 12.74 11.42 -37.93
CA ALA A 396 12.00 12.13 -36.87
C ALA A 396 11.93 11.23 -35.61
N GLY A 397 11.74 11.73 -34.38
CA GLY A 397 11.69 13.14 -33.97
C GLY A 397 10.57 13.44 -32.97
N GLY A 398 10.88 13.48 -31.67
CA GLY A 398 9.96 13.92 -30.59
C GLY A 398 9.00 12.85 -30.05
N GLY A 399 8.31 13.16 -28.93
CA GLY A 399 7.23 12.31 -28.41
C GLY A 399 7.17 12.01 -26.90
N ALA A 400 7.89 12.73 -26.03
CA ALA A 400 7.74 12.56 -24.58
C ALA A 400 6.48 13.28 -24.06
N GLY A 401 5.40 12.55 -23.81
CA GLY A 401 4.16 13.12 -23.25
C GLY A 401 3.08 12.07 -22.99
N GLY A 402 2.89 11.69 -21.72
CA GLY A 402 1.86 10.74 -21.29
C GLY A 402 2.04 10.33 -19.84
N ALA A 403 1.26 10.92 -18.93
CA ALA A 403 1.33 10.60 -17.50
C ALA A 403 0.59 9.29 -17.19
N GLY A 404 1.21 8.40 -16.40
CA GLY A 404 0.62 7.12 -16.00
C GLY A 404 0.88 5.99 -17.01
N GLY A 405 2.15 5.58 -17.15
CA GLY A 405 2.55 4.44 -17.97
C GLY A 405 3.36 3.42 -17.17
N SER A 406 3.18 2.14 -17.49
CA SER A 406 4.15 1.10 -17.11
C SER A 406 5.54 1.50 -17.62
N LEU A 407 6.58 1.31 -16.79
CA LEU A 407 7.96 1.64 -17.18
C LEU A 407 8.33 0.79 -18.39
N ALA A 408 8.38 1.42 -19.56
CA ALA A 408 8.32 0.72 -20.84
C ALA A 408 9.43 -0.34 -20.94
N THR A 409 9.02 -1.62 -20.97
CA THR A 409 9.92 -2.75 -21.16
C THR A 409 10.57 -2.63 -22.53
N THR A 410 11.79 -2.09 -22.58
CA THR A 410 12.57 -2.13 -23.82
C THR A 410 12.84 -3.59 -24.11
N GLY A 411 12.24 -4.09 -25.19
CA GLY A 411 12.08 -5.53 -25.45
C GLY A 411 13.39 -6.30 -25.43
N ASP A 412 13.27 -7.61 -25.17
CA ASP A 412 14.37 -8.53 -24.86
C ASP A 412 15.65 -8.28 -25.66
N ARG A 413 16.74 -8.10 -24.92
CA ARG A 413 18.05 -7.73 -25.46
C ARG A 413 19.07 -8.80 -25.16
N GLU A 414 19.95 -9.03 -26.13
CA GLU A 414 21.17 -9.81 -25.95
C GLU A 414 22.16 -9.03 -25.06
N CYS A 415 22.78 -9.71 -24.08
CA CYS A 415 23.83 -9.13 -23.23
C CYS A 415 25.20 -9.16 -23.95
N PRO A 416 25.93 -8.04 -24.07
CA PRO A 416 27.24 -8.00 -24.73
C PRO A 416 28.27 -8.97 -24.12
N MET A 417 28.28 -9.08 -22.79
CA MET A 417 29.28 -9.82 -22.02
C MET A 417 29.08 -11.34 -22.10
N CYS A 418 27.84 -11.82 -21.97
CA CYS A 418 27.55 -13.25 -21.79
C CYS A 418 26.48 -13.81 -22.75
N ARG A 419 26.02 -13.03 -23.74
CA ARG A 419 25.06 -13.41 -24.79
C ARG A 419 23.68 -13.91 -24.34
N ARG A 420 23.43 -14.02 -23.03
CA ARG A 420 22.09 -14.30 -22.49
C ARG A 420 21.11 -13.19 -22.90
N ILE A 421 19.92 -13.58 -23.33
CA ILE A 421 18.84 -12.67 -23.74
C ILE A 421 17.89 -12.44 -22.55
N GLY A 422 17.35 -11.24 -22.42
CA GLY A 422 16.29 -10.92 -21.46
C GLY A 422 15.98 -9.43 -21.35
N PRO A 423 15.15 -9.03 -20.37
CA PRO A 423 14.78 -7.64 -20.16
C PRO A 423 16.00 -6.77 -19.84
N TYR A 424 16.01 -5.56 -20.42
CA TYR A 424 17.01 -4.54 -20.15
C TYR A 424 16.32 -3.30 -19.56
N VAL A 425 16.63 -2.98 -18.29
CA VAL A 425 15.89 -2.02 -17.46
C VAL A 425 16.82 -1.09 -16.68
N PRO A 426 16.42 0.16 -16.39
CA PRO A 426 17.18 1.06 -15.52
C PRO A 426 17.15 0.55 -14.07
N LEU A 427 18.25 0.78 -13.34
CA LEU A 427 18.36 0.46 -11.92
C LEU A 427 17.99 1.67 -11.05
N TRP A 428 17.24 1.43 -9.97
CA TRP A 428 16.77 2.44 -9.02
C TRP A 428 16.99 1.95 -7.59
N LEU A 429 17.52 2.77 -6.68
CA LEU A 429 17.66 2.37 -5.28
C LEU A 429 16.30 2.35 -4.56
N GLY A 430 16.16 1.43 -3.60
CA GLY A 430 15.11 1.48 -2.60
C GLY A 430 15.30 2.70 -1.69
N CYS A 431 14.32 3.60 -1.67
CA CYS A 431 14.31 4.83 -0.87
C CYS A 431 13.57 4.65 0.47
N GLU A 432 12.60 3.73 0.55
CA GLU A 432 11.83 3.49 1.77
C GLU A 432 12.55 2.49 2.69
N GLY A 433 13.33 3.02 3.62
CA GLY A 433 14.07 2.26 4.64
C GLY A 433 13.20 1.30 5.45
N GLY A 434 11.91 1.58 5.61
CA GLY A 434 10.95 0.71 6.30
C GLY A 434 10.79 -0.69 5.68
N PHE A 435 11.15 -0.88 4.41
CA PHE A 435 11.16 -2.18 3.72
C PHE A 435 12.47 -2.97 3.84
N TYR A 436 13.56 -2.35 4.32
CA TYR A 436 14.85 -3.02 4.44
C TYR A 436 14.90 -3.96 5.66
N LEU A 437 15.64 -5.06 5.49
CA LEU A 437 15.79 -6.14 6.48
C LEU A 437 17.21 -6.22 7.08
N ASP A 438 18.09 -5.32 6.65
CA ASP A 438 19.43 -5.03 7.17
C ASP A 438 19.87 -3.61 6.69
N GLU A 439 21.12 -3.24 6.97
CA GLU A 439 21.77 -2.05 6.39
C GLU A 439 22.83 -2.46 5.34
N GLY A 440 22.63 -3.61 4.68
CA GLY A 440 23.61 -4.24 3.80
C GLY A 440 23.83 -3.50 2.47
N PRO A 441 24.97 -3.74 1.79
CA PRO A 441 25.31 -3.01 0.58
C PRO A 441 24.33 -3.31 -0.58
N PRO A 442 23.92 -2.29 -1.36
CA PRO A 442 22.96 -2.39 -2.48
C PRO A 442 23.53 -3.18 -3.68
N THR A 443 23.53 -4.50 -3.56
CA THR A 443 24.22 -5.46 -4.43
C THR A 443 23.27 -6.29 -5.31
N HIS A 444 21.96 -6.23 -5.06
CA HIS A 444 20.97 -7.07 -5.71
C HIS A 444 19.78 -6.23 -6.19
N ALA A 445 19.08 -6.70 -7.23
CA ALA A 445 17.91 -6.04 -7.79
C ALA A 445 16.71 -6.99 -7.95
N PHE A 446 15.52 -6.49 -7.64
CA PHE A 446 14.26 -7.18 -7.91
C PHE A 446 13.99 -7.31 -9.42
N CYS A 447 13.58 -8.51 -9.84
CA CYS A 447 13.30 -8.84 -11.23
C CYS A 447 11.79 -8.82 -11.46
N PRO A 448 11.25 -8.10 -12.48
CA PRO A 448 11.97 -7.45 -13.58
C PRO A 448 12.19 -5.93 -13.38
N CYS A 449 11.81 -5.36 -12.23
CA CYS A 449 11.65 -3.91 -12.07
C CYS A 449 12.92 -3.09 -11.78
N GLY A 450 14.07 -3.73 -11.57
CA GLY A 450 15.37 -3.05 -11.39
C GLY A 450 15.52 -2.28 -10.07
N HIS A 451 14.65 -2.51 -9.08
CA HIS A 451 14.80 -1.88 -7.76
C HIS A 451 15.90 -2.57 -6.94
N VAL A 452 16.90 -1.80 -6.53
CA VAL A 452 18.16 -2.22 -5.91
C VAL A 452 18.12 -2.06 -4.40
N CYS A 453 18.50 -3.12 -3.69
CA CYS A 453 18.73 -3.13 -2.24
C CYS A 453 19.73 -4.25 -1.87
N SER A 454 19.80 -4.60 -0.58
CA SER A 454 20.69 -5.65 -0.08
C SER A 454 20.23 -7.06 -0.46
N GLU A 455 21.16 -8.01 -0.43
CA GLU A 455 20.90 -9.44 -0.67
C GLU A 455 19.81 -9.98 0.26
N LYS A 456 19.89 -9.69 1.57
CA LYS A 456 18.90 -10.12 2.56
C LYS A 456 17.51 -9.53 2.28
N THR A 457 17.45 -8.26 1.86
CA THR A 457 16.17 -7.60 1.55
C THR A 457 15.50 -8.20 0.32
N VAL A 458 16.24 -8.55 -0.75
CA VAL A 458 15.64 -9.26 -1.89
C VAL A 458 15.24 -10.71 -1.55
N GLN A 459 16.05 -11.42 -0.76
CA GLN A 459 15.77 -12.78 -0.31
C GLN A 459 14.51 -12.87 0.57
N GLY A 460 14.33 -11.96 1.52
CA GLY A 460 13.14 -11.94 2.37
C GLY A 460 11.86 -11.63 1.57
N TRP A 461 11.85 -10.54 0.80
CA TRP A 461 10.65 -10.12 0.06
C TRP A 461 10.28 -11.00 -1.14
N SER A 462 11.22 -11.72 -1.74
CA SER A 462 10.90 -12.70 -2.80
C SER A 462 10.13 -13.92 -2.29
N GLN A 463 10.26 -14.25 -1.01
CA GLN A 463 9.50 -15.33 -0.37
C GLN A 463 8.13 -14.88 0.15
N VAL A 464 7.83 -13.57 0.18
CA VAL A 464 6.58 -13.04 0.76
C VAL A 464 5.42 -13.17 -0.24
N PRO A 465 4.39 -14.01 0.03
CA PRO A 465 3.24 -14.14 -0.85
C PRO A 465 2.28 -12.96 -0.62
N LEU A 466 2.07 -12.07 -1.59
CA LEU A 466 1.09 -10.98 -1.48
C LEU A 466 -0.25 -11.37 -2.14
N PRO A 467 -1.42 -10.99 -1.57
CA PRO A 467 -2.72 -11.34 -2.14
C PRO A 467 -2.92 -10.80 -3.57
N HIS A 468 -3.38 -11.65 -4.48
CA HIS A 468 -3.65 -11.32 -5.87
C HIS A 468 -5.06 -11.76 -6.31
N GLY A 469 -5.83 -10.83 -6.87
CA GLY A 469 -7.19 -11.10 -7.34
C GLY A 469 -8.11 -11.59 -6.22
N THR A 470 -8.72 -12.76 -6.40
CA THR A 470 -9.67 -13.36 -5.43
C THR A 470 -9.14 -14.57 -4.67
N HIS A 471 -8.03 -15.17 -5.07
CA HIS A 471 -7.53 -16.43 -4.48
C HIS A 471 -6.06 -16.74 -4.75
N ALA A 472 -5.38 -15.97 -5.60
CA ALA A 472 -3.98 -16.17 -5.91
C ALA A 472 -3.07 -15.40 -4.93
N PHE A 473 -1.81 -15.80 -4.85
CA PHE A 473 -0.78 -15.08 -4.12
C PHE A 473 0.49 -15.04 -4.96
N HIS A 474 1.19 -13.90 -4.96
CA HIS A 474 2.41 -13.73 -5.74
C HIS A 474 3.35 -12.75 -5.04
N ALA A 475 4.66 -12.96 -5.12
CA ALA A 475 5.63 -12.04 -4.53
C ALA A 475 5.77 -10.77 -5.38
N ALA A 476 5.90 -9.60 -4.75
CA ALA A 476 6.09 -8.33 -5.45
C ALA A 476 7.24 -7.52 -4.85
N CYS A 477 7.87 -6.69 -5.66
CA CYS A 477 8.83 -5.72 -5.18
C CYS A 477 8.14 -4.72 -4.22
N PRO A 478 8.55 -4.62 -2.93
CA PRO A 478 7.87 -3.76 -1.96
C PRO A 478 7.97 -2.27 -2.32
N PHE A 479 9.00 -1.88 -3.08
CA PHE A 479 9.20 -0.51 -3.52
C PHE A 479 8.23 -0.07 -4.62
N CYS A 480 7.82 -0.94 -5.54
CA CYS A 480 7.03 -0.54 -6.73
C CYS A 480 5.81 -1.42 -7.07
N GLY A 481 5.51 -2.45 -6.27
CA GLY A 481 4.34 -3.33 -6.47
C GLY A 481 4.40 -4.20 -7.73
N THR A 482 5.52 -4.17 -8.47
CA THR A 482 5.71 -5.03 -9.64
C THR A 482 5.91 -6.47 -9.18
N TRP A 483 5.08 -7.37 -9.70
CA TRP A 483 5.17 -8.82 -9.50
C TRP A 483 6.55 -9.34 -9.88
N LEU A 484 7.13 -10.19 -9.03
CA LEU A 484 8.47 -10.73 -9.25
C LEU A 484 8.45 -11.87 -10.27
N THR A 485 9.53 -11.99 -11.04
CA THR A 485 9.64 -12.97 -12.13
C THR A 485 11.03 -13.61 -12.18
N GLY A 486 11.10 -14.79 -12.82
CA GLY A 486 12.27 -15.66 -12.78
C GLY A 486 12.32 -16.53 -11.52
N GLU A 487 13.30 -17.43 -11.47
CA GLU A 487 13.47 -18.47 -10.44
C GLU A 487 13.45 -17.92 -8.99
N ASN A 488 14.19 -16.85 -8.73
CA ASN A 488 14.34 -16.26 -7.40
C ASN A 488 13.58 -14.93 -7.23
N GLY A 489 12.99 -14.36 -8.29
CA GLY A 489 12.41 -13.01 -8.26
C GLY A 489 13.42 -11.86 -8.09
N TYR A 490 14.72 -12.14 -8.00
CA TYR A 490 15.81 -11.15 -7.91
C TYR A 490 17.09 -11.65 -8.61
N ILE A 491 18.04 -10.73 -8.84
CA ILE A 491 19.35 -11.01 -9.44
C ILE A 491 20.47 -10.26 -8.71
N LYS A 492 21.67 -10.86 -8.66
CA LYS A 492 22.90 -10.20 -8.19
C LYS A 492 23.44 -9.27 -9.26
N LEU A 493 23.85 -8.06 -8.88
CA LEU A 493 24.40 -7.08 -9.81
C LEU A 493 25.89 -7.34 -10.06
N ILE A 494 26.28 -7.31 -11.33
CA ILE A 494 27.66 -7.49 -11.81
C ILE A 494 28.08 -6.20 -12.51
N PHE A 495 28.62 -5.26 -11.72
CA PHE A 495 29.29 -4.07 -12.23
C PHE A 495 30.68 -4.42 -12.78
N GLN A 496 31.16 -3.67 -13.77
CA GLN A 496 32.58 -3.66 -14.13
C GLN A 496 33.25 -2.49 -13.40
N GLY A 497 34.44 -2.73 -12.85
CA GLY A 497 35.27 -1.69 -12.24
C GLY A 497 35.96 -0.80 -13.29
N PRO A 498 36.88 0.07 -12.86
CA PRO A 498 37.95 0.56 -13.73
C PRO A 498 38.68 -0.60 -14.41
N LEU A 499 39.23 -0.34 -15.59
CA LEU A 499 40.37 -1.11 -16.09
C LEU A 499 41.62 -0.43 -15.51
N ASP A 500 42.51 -1.23 -14.92
CA ASP A 500 43.80 -0.79 -14.36
C ASP A 500 44.82 -0.45 -15.48
#